data_AF-A0A955PDR3-F1
#
_entry.id   AF-A0A955PDR3-F1
#
_cell.length_a   1.000
_cell.length_b   1.000
_cell.length_c   1.000
_cell.angle_alpha   90.00
_cell.angle_beta   90.00
_cell.angle_gamma   90.00
#
_symmetry.space_group_name_H-M   'P 1'
#
loop_
_entity.id
_entity.type
_entity.pdbx_description
1 polymer ?
#
loop_
_entity_poly.entity_id
_entity_poly.type
_entity_poly.pdbx_seq_one_letter_code
_entity_poly.pdbx_strand_id
1 'polypeptide(L)'
;FMGRAHWCASNIAVDGKPATKSDVHQPSEPLGPILGNQIQSTFGFDNAVPGFFATRKNKDGNGGRWGLDIYGSKGIVKIRMEVFPEIYWKETSSWLPTGENQKPWVRLPGHVELSGDDPSSIMNAFAIDDLLEAIEEDRQPGVSLESGRDSYEMIQAVYAAYINGGRIDLPLKDRRHPLVAWSE
;
A
#
# COMPACT_ATOMS: atom_id res chain seq x y z
N PHE A 1 9.87 -6.55 -4.45
CA PHE A 1 10.12 -7.12 -3.10
C PHE A 1 9.17 -8.25 -2.72
N MET A 2 7.87 -8.22 -3.06
CA MET A 2 6.96 -9.36 -2.78
C MET A 2 6.33 -9.98 -4.04
N GLY A 3 6.56 -9.40 -5.22
CA GLY A 3 5.94 -9.87 -6.45
C GLY A 3 4.44 -9.60 -6.49
N ARG A 4 3.72 -10.43 -7.25
CA ARG A 4 2.27 -10.33 -7.43
C ARG A 4 1.53 -10.95 -6.25
N ALA A 5 0.43 -10.32 -5.82
CA ALA A 5 -0.49 -10.93 -4.86
C ALA A 5 -1.31 -12.05 -5.53
N HIS A 6 -1.51 -13.15 -4.81
CA HIS A 6 -2.25 -14.34 -5.28
C HIS A 6 -3.71 -14.36 -4.84
N TRP A 7 -4.04 -13.62 -3.78
CA TRP A 7 -5.40 -13.53 -3.26
C TRP A 7 -5.59 -12.28 -2.42
N CYS A 8 -6.85 -11.88 -2.25
CA CYS A 8 -7.27 -10.78 -1.39
C CYS A 8 -8.47 -11.19 -0.53
N ALA A 9 -8.50 -10.73 0.72
CA ALA A 9 -9.69 -10.70 1.55
C ALA A 9 -9.87 -9.28 2.09
N SER A 10 -11.10 -8.78 2.17
CA SER A 10 -11.34 -7.37 2.47
C SER A 10 -12.59 -7.17 3.30
N ASN A 11 -12.54 -6.18 4.20
CA ASN A 11 -13.67 -5.64 4.93
C ASN A 11 -13.75 -4.13 4.67
N ILE A 12 -14.94 -3.66 4.33
CA ILE A 12 -15.21 -2.27 4.01
C ILE A 12 -16.39 -1.78 4.86
N ALA A 13 -16.22 -0.63 5.48
CA ALA A 13 -17.23 0.00 6.31
C ALA A 13 -17.39 1.49 5.98
N VAL A 14 -18.60 1.99 6.24
CA VAL A 14 -18.94 3.41 6.25
C VAL A 14 -19.42 3.75 7.65
N ASP A 15 -18.70 4.66 8.31
CA ASP A 15 -19.05 5.16 9.64
C ASP A 15 -19.28 4.05 10.68
N GLY A 16 -18.46 2.99 10.60
CA GLY A 16 -18.46 1.86 11.53
C GLY A 16 -19.51 0.78 11.23
N LYS A 17 -20.27 0.91 10.13
CA LYS A 17 -21.22 -0.11 9.66
C LYS A 17 -20.70 -0.77 8.39
N PRO A 18 -20.97 -2.08 8.16
CA PRO A 18 -20.66 -2.71 6.88
C PRO A 18 -21.22 -1.90 5.72
N ALA A 19 -20.38 -1.61 4.73
CA ALA A 19 -20.76 -0.85 3.56
C ALA A 19 -21.77 -1.63 2.69
N THR A 20 -22.61 -0.90 1.99
CA THR A 20 -23.68 -1.45 1.15
C THR A 20 -23.61 -0.87 -0.26
N LYS A 21 -24.38 -1.46 -1.19
CA LYS A 21 -24.48 -0.97 -2.57
C LYS A 21 -24.92 0.50 -2.64
N SER A 22 -25.73 0.98 -1.69
CA SER A 22 -26.16 2.38 -1.62
C SER A 22 -25.07 3.36 -1.18
N ASP A 23 -23.95 2.87 -0.64
CA ASP A 23 -22.82 3.71 -0.23
C ASP A 23 -21.81 3.99 -1.37
N VAL A 24 -22.01 3.33 -2.52
CA VAL A 24 -21.18 3.54 -3.72
C VAL A 24 -21.44 4.94 -4.28
N HIS A 25 -20.39 5.71 -4.52
CA HIS A 25 -20.49 7.07 -5.06
C HIS A 25 -19.27 7.45 -5.90
N GLN A 26 -19.39 8.51 -6.68
CA GLN A 26 -18.26 9.07 -7.41
C GLN A 26 -17.40 9.93 -6.47
N PRO A 27 -16.07 9.76 -6.47
CA PRO A 27 -15.16 10.61 -5.72
C PRO A 27 -15.01 11.99 -6.40
N SER A 28 -14.33 12.91 -5.72
CA SER A 28 -13.95 14.21 -6.28
C SER A 28 -12.86 14.14 -7.35
N GLU A 29 -12.19 12.98 -7.47
CA GLU A 29 -11.10 12.72 -8.42
C GLU A 29 -11.58 11.77 -9.53
N PRO A 30 -10.93 11.74 -10.72
CA PRO A 30 -11.37 10.91 -11.84
C PRO A 30 -10.95 9.43 -11.70
N LEU A 31 -11.37 8.76 -10.61
CA LEU A 31 -10.95 7.40 -10.26
C LEU A 31 -12.01 6.31 -10.56
N GLY A 32 -13.23 6.70 -10.96
CA GLY A 32 -14.39 5.81 -10.99
C GLY A 32 -15.05 5.68 -9.62
N PRO A 33 -16.13 4.88 -9.49
CA PRO A 33 -16.88 4.78 -8.25
C PRO A 33 -16.04 4.20 -7.11
N ILE A 34 -16.26 4.69 -5.89
CA ILE A 34 -15.56 4.26 -4.67
C ILE A 34 -16.53 3.78 -3.60
N LEU A 35 -16.01 3.06 -2.60
CA LEU A 35 -16.78 2.54 -1.48
C LEU A 35 -15.97 2.59 -0.18
N GLY A 36 -16.63 3.02 0.89
CA GLY A 36 -16.10 2.93 2.25
C GLY A 36 -15.27 4.13 2.70
N ASN A 37 -15.22 4.33 4.01
CA ASN A 37 -14.31 5.27 4.66
C ASN A 37 -13.42 4.59 5.71
N GLN A 38 -13.54 3.27 5.82
CA GLN A 38 -12.78 2.36 6.66
C GLN A 38 -12.59 1.08 5.84
N ILE A 39 -11.35 0.79 5.46
CA ILE A 39 -11.00 -0.40 4.67
C ILE A 39 -9.91 -1.15 5.41
N GLN A 40 -10.07 -2.46 5.55
CA GLN A 40 -9.01 -3.37 5.96
C GLN A 40 -8.94 -4.51 4.96
N SER A 41 -7.75 -4.77 4.42
CA SER A 41 -7.54 -5.82 3.43
C SER A 41 -6.28 -6.60 3.73
N THR A 42 -6.34 -7.90 3.48
CA THR A 42 -5.20 -8.82 3.57
C THR A 42 -4.93 -9.39 2.19
N PHE A 43 -3.66 -9.41 1.82
CA PHE A 43 -3.17 -9.99 0.58
C PHE A 43 -2.19 -11.13 0.90
N GLY A 44 -2.20 -12.17 0.08
CA GLY A 44 -1.17 -13.21 0.13
C GLY A 44 -0.21 -13.12 -1.03
N PHE A 45 1.08 -13.21 -0.74
CA PHE A 45 2.17 -13.21 -1.71
C PHE A 45 2.88 -14.57 -1.73
N ASP A 46 3.93 -14.68 -2.56
CA ASP A 46 4.81 -15.84 -2.57
C ASP A 46 5.36 -16.17 -1.18
N ASN A 47 5.70 -17.45 -0.96
CA ASN A 47 6.23 -17.95 0.32
C ASN A 47 5.30 -17.70 1.51
N ALA A 48 3.99 -17.63 1.28
CA ALA A 48 2.97 -17.35 2.28
C ALA A 48 3.19 -16.05 3.07
N VAL A 49 3.87 -15.06 2.46
CA VAL A 49 4.06 -13.75 3.07
C VAL A 49 2.73 -12.97 3.02
N PRO A 50 2.21 -12.50 4.16
CA PRO A 50 1.00 -11.67 4.17
C PRO A 50 1.35 -10.19 3.99
N GLY A 51 0.49 -9.46 3.27
CA GLY A 51 0.45 -8.01 3.30
C GLY A 51 -0.87 -7.51 3.86
N PHE A 52 -0.81 -6.44 4.65
CA PHE A 52 -1.98 -5.84 5.28
C PHE A 52 -2.09 -4.38 4.83
N PHE A 53 -3.28 -4.02 4.36
CA PHE A 53 -3.64 -2.65 4.04
C PHE A 53 -4.76 -2.21 4.97
N ALA A 54 -4.60 -1.04 5.57
CA ALA A 54 -5.65 -0.42 6.37
C ALA A 54 -5.69 1.08 6.11
N THR A 55 -6.88 1.60 5.85
CA THR A 55 -7.12 3.03 5.74
C THR A 55 -8.42 3.40 6.47
N ARG A 56 -8.43 4.59 7.05
CA ARG A 56 -9.58 5.13 7.79
C ARG A 56 -9.60 6.63 7.67
N LYS A 57 -10.76 7.18 7.32
CA LYS A 57 -11.04 8.61 7.45
C LYS A 57 -10.96 8.99 8.94
N ASN A 58 -10.04 9.89 9.27
CA ASN A 58 -9.82 10.37 10.63
C ASN A 58 -10.02 11.89 10.68
N LYS A 59 -10.59 12.38 11.78
CA LYS A 59 -10.81 13.83 11.99
C LYS A 59 -9.50 14.58 12.21
N ASP A 60 -8.51 13.91 12.81
CA ASP A 60 -7.21 14.49 13.15
C ASP A 60 -6.18 14.40 11.99
N GLY A 61 -6.66 14.16 10.76
CA GLY A 61 -5.80 14.03 9.58
C GLY A 61 -4.87 12.80 9.64
N ASN A 62 -3.71 12.90 8.98
CA ASN A 62 -2.71 11.84 8.90
C ASN A 62 -2.01 11.60 10.25
N GLY A 63 -1.60 12.66 10.95
CA GLY A 63 -0.88 12.57 12.23
C GLY A 63 0.32 11.63 12.20
N GLY A 64 1.04 11.57 11.08
CA GLY A 64 2.21 10.68 10.88
C GLY A 64 1.90 9.19 10.80
N ARG A 65 0.67 8.80 10.43
CA ARG A 65 0.25 7.37 10.37
C ARG A 65 0.40 6.74 9.00
N TRP A 66 0.43 7.55 7.94
CA TRP A 66 0.61 7.08 6.56
C TRP A 66 2.03 6.56 6.36
N GLY A 67 2.12 5.30 5.98
CA GLY A 67 3.39 4.62 5.90
C GLY A 67 3.28 3.15 5.53
N LEU A 68 4.45 2.52 5.51
CA LEU A 68 4.63 1.09 5.33
C LEU A 68 5.49 0.56 6.47
N ASP A 69 5.09 -0.58 7.02
CA ASP A 69 5.85 -1.32 8.02
C ASP A 69 6.24 -2.68 7.46
N ILE A 70 7.53 -3.01 7.53
CA ILE A 70 8.08 -4.29 7.11
C ILE A 70 8.60 -5.00 8.35
N TYR A 71 8.02 -6.16 8.62
CA TYR A 71 8.36 -6.98 9.77
C TYR A 71 9.19 -8.19 9.31
N GLY A 72 10.38 -8.34 9.88
CA GLY A 72 11.28 -9.47 9.63
C GLY A 72 11.76 -10.12 10.91
N SER A 73 12.44 -11.26 10.78
CA SER A 73 12.99 -12.00 11.92
C SER A 73 14.14 -11.30 12.64
N LYS A 74 14.76 -10.30 11.99
CA LYS A 74 15.89 -9.52 12.53
C LYS A 74 15.53 -8.08 12.88
N GLY A 75 14.28 -7.68 12.68
CA GLY A 75 13.86 -6.33 13.02
C GLY A 75 12.65 -5.84 12.24
N ILE A 76 12.38 -4.57 12.44
CA ILE A 76 11.24 -3.87 11.86
C ILE A 76 11.77 -2.65 11.13
N VAL A 77 11.33 -2.45 9.89
CA VAL A 77 11.53 -1.20 9.15
C VAL A 77 10.19 -0.45 9.12
N LYS A 78 10.22 0.82 9.49
CA LYS A 78 9.08 1.73 9.41
C LYS A 78 9.41 2.84 8.43
N ILE A 79 8.58 2.99 7.42
CA ILE A 79 8.64 4.05 6.42
C ILE A 79 7.44 4.96 6.66
N ARG A 80 7.67 6.22 6.99
CA ARG A 80 6.60 7.21 7.17
C ARG A 80 6.63 8.19 6.01
N MET A 81 5.51 8.29 5.32
CA MET A 81 5.37 9.10 4.12
C MET A 81 5.07 10.56 4.54
N GLU A 82 6.11 11.23 5.04
CA GLU A 82 6.11 12.69 5.22
C GLU A 82 6.49 13.36 3.90
N VAL A 83 6.74 14.68 3.90
CA VAL A 83 7.22 15.43 2.71
C VAL A 83 8.43 14.73 2.06
N PHE A 84 9.37 14.29 2.89
CA PHE A 84 10.37 13.30 2.54
C PHE A 84 10.16 12.04 3.39
N PRO A 85 10.18 10.83 2.81
CA PRO A 85 9.95 9.63 3.59
C PRO A 85 10.96 9.44 4.72
N GLU A 86 10.47 9.30 5.95
CA GLU A 86 11.31 8.96 7.08
C GLU A 86 11.42 7.44 7.23
N ILE A 87 12.63 6.90 7.14
CA ILE A 87 12.87 5.46 7.19
C ILE A 87 13.69 5.12 8.44
N TYR A 88 13.08 4.38 9.35
CA TYR A 88 13.73 3.89 10.56
C TYR A 88 13.75 2.37 10.60
N TRP A 89 14.81 1.84 11.21
CA TRP A 89 15.01 0.43 11.46
C TRP A 89 15.22 0.21 12.96
N LYS A 90 14.56 -0.81 13.47
CA LYS A 90 14.82 -1.35 14.80
C LYS A 90 15.34 -2.77 14.63
N GLU A 91 16.62 -2.95 14.91
CA GLU A 91 17.25 -4.27 14.91
C GLU A 91 16.81 -5.02 16.17
N THR A 92 15.95 -6.02 16.01
CA THR A 92 15.48 -6.84 17.13
C THR A 92 14.92 -8.15 16.62
N SER A 93 15.23 -9.25 17.29
CA SER A 93 14.51 -10.52 17.15
C SER A 93 13.39 -10.67 18.19
N SER A 94 13.34 -9.78 19.18
CA SER A 94 12.35 -9.76 20.26
C SER A 94 11.26 -8.70 20.02
N TRP A 95 10.03 -9.09 20.31
CA TRP A 95 8.84 -8.27 20.18
C TRP A 95 8.34 -7.71 21.52
N LEU A 96 9.06 -7.99 22.59
CA LEU A 96 8.76 -7.42 23.89
C LEU A 96 8.93 -5.89 23.84
N PRO A 97 8.07 -5.11 24.52
CA PRO A 97 8.21 -3.66 24.53
C PRO A 97 9.42 -3.19 25.34
N THR A 98 9.89 -4.00 26.29
CA THR A 98 11.00 -3.70 27.21
C THR A 98 11.92 -4.93 27.36
N GLY A 99 13.13 -4.73 27.86
CA GLY A 99 14.12 -5.77 28.11
C GLY A 99 15.53 -5.37 27.69
N GLU A 100 16.54 -6.07 28.19
CA GLU A 100 17.97 -5.75 27.98
C GLU A 100 18.39 -5.76 26.50
N ASN A 101 17.70 -6.54 25.67
CA ASN A 101 17.98 -6.66 24.23
C ASN A 101 17.19 -5.66 23.35
N GLN A 102 16.51 -4.67 23.94
CA GLN A 102 15.79 -3.66 23.16
C GLN A 102 16.78 -2.63 22.59
N LYS A 103 16.97 -2.66 21.26
CA LYS A 103 17.71 -1.62 20.54
C LYS A 103 16.82 -0.42 20.23
N PRO A 104 17.36 0.81 20.20
CA PRO A 104 16.60 1.98 19.78
C PRO A 104 16.23 1.91 18.29
N TRP A 105 15.26 2.74 17.88
CA TRP A 105 15.06 3.03 16.46
C TRP A 105 16.23 3.87 15.95
N VAL A 106 16.80 3.46 14.82
CA VAL A 106 17.87 4.19 14.13
C VAL A 106 17.45 4.44 12.68
N ARG A 107 18.09 5.37 11.99
CA ARG A 107 17.91 5.51 10.54
C ARG A 107 18.33 4.21 9.85
N LEU A 108 17.64 3.82 8.78
CA LEU A 108 18.01 2.63 8.01
C LEU A 108 19.45 2.78 7.48
N PRO A 109 20.30 1.74 7.53
CA PRO A 109 21.63 1.80 6.92
C PRO A 109 21.54 2.18 5.44
N GLY A 110 22.38 3.12 5.01
CA GLY A 110 22.34 3.66 3.66
C GLY A 110 21.22 4.67 3.41
N HIS A 111 20.51 5.16 4.43
CA HIS A 111 19.56 6.26 4.25
C HIS A 111 20.27 7.48 3.65
N VAL A 112 19.58 8.12 2.71
CA VAL A 112 19.98 9.42 2.15
C VAL A 112 19.01 10.45 2.69
N GLU A 113 19.53 11.49 3.33
CA GLU A 113 18.73 12.60 3.82
C GLU A 113 18.38 13.52 2.65
N LEU A 114 17.08 13.70 2.41
CA LEU A 114 16.57 14.57 1.37
C LEU A 114 16.17 15.91 1.98
N SER A 115 16.56 16.99 1.31
CA SER A 115 16.20 18.36 1.69
C SER A 115 16.21 19.27 0.46
N GLY A 116 15.44 20.34 0.50
CA GLY A 116 15.38 21.34 -0.56
C GLY A 116 14.04 22.06 -0.63
N ASP A 117 14.00 23.15 -1.39
CA ASP A 117 12.84 24.05 -1.48
C ASP A 117 11.72 23.54 -2.40
N ASP A 118 12.01 22.54 -3.26
CA ASP A 118 11.03 21.84 -4.10
C ASP A 118 11.02 20.32 -3.83
N PRO A 119 10.35 19.87 -2.76
CA PRO A 119 10.25 18.46 -2.44
C PRO A 119 9.61 17.61 -3.53
N SER A 120 8.69 18.18 -4.32
CA SER A 120 7.99 17.43 -5.36
C SER A 120 8.95 17.07 -6.49
N SER A 121 9.75 18.03 -6.98
CA SER A 121 10.77 17.75 -7.99
C SER A 121 11.81 16.75 -7.47
N ILE A 122 12.27 16.91 -6.21
CA ILE A 122 13.26 16.01 -5.61
C ILE A 122 12.74 14.57 -5.52
N MET A 123 11.50 14.38 -5.06
CA MET A 123 10.91 13.06 -4.92
C MET A 123 10.58 12.40 -6.25
N ASN A 124 10.20 13.18 -7.26
CA ASN A 124 9.90 12.67 -8.59
C ASN A 124 11.16 12.38 -9.43
N ALA A 125 12.29 13.02 -9.11
CA ALA A 125 13.55 12.82 -9.82
C ALA A 125 13.96 11.33 -9.86
N PHE A 126 13.81 10.59 -8.76
CA PHE A 126 14.12 9.16 -8.71
C PHE A 126 13.41 8.33 -9.79
N ALA A 127 12.13 8.60 -10.05
CA ALA A 127 11.36 7.87 -11.05
C ALA A 127 11.66 8.37 -12.48
N ILE A 128 11.95 9.66 -12.64
CA ILE A 128 12.28 10.27 -13.93
C ILE A 128 13.67 9.81 -14.38
N ASP A 129 14.66 9.87 -13.49
CA ASP A 129 16.04 9.49 -13.77
C ASP A 129 16.13 8.00 -14.13
N ASP A 130 15.47 7.11 -13.37
CA ASP A 130 15.39 5.69 -13.70
C ASP A 130 14.68 5.44 -15.04
N LEU A 131 13.65 6.22 -15.38
CA LEU A 131 12.99 6.11 -16.68
C LEU A 131 13.91 6.53 -17.82
N LEU A 132 14.67 7.62 -17.67
CA LEU A 132 15.62 8.09 -18.68
C LEU A 132 16.75 7.07 -18.89
N GLU A 133 17.35 6.57 -17.81
CA GLU A 133 18.38 5.53 -17.86
C GLU A 133 17.82 4.24 -18.47
N ALA A 134 16.58 3.85 -18.13
CA ALA A 134 15.93 2.68 -18.70
C ALA A 134 15.76 2.76 -20.23
N ILE A 135 15.47 3.97 -20.75
CA ILE A 135 15.40 4.22 -22.19
C ILE A 135 16.78 4.12 -22.83
N GLU A 136 17.80 4.71 -22.22
CA GLU A 136 19.18 4.69 -22.74
C GLU A 136 19.77 3.27 -22.78
N GLU A 137 19.46 2.45 -21.77
CA GLU A 137 19.98 1.10 -21.61
C GLU A 137 19.10 0.00 -22.22
N ASP A 138 17.95 0.34 -22.82
CA ASP A 138 16.95 -0.60 -23.34
C ASP A 138 16.54 -1.66 -22.28
N ARG A 139 16.24 -1.20 -21.07
CA ARG A 139 15.76 -2.03 -19.95
C ARG A 139 14.38 -1.59 -19.47
N GLN A 140 13.75 -2.42 -18.64
CA GLN A 140 12.55 -1.98 -17.93
C GLN A 140 12.92 -1.01 -16.80
N PRO A 141 12.11 0.04 -16.56
CA PRO A 141 12.27 0.86 -15.36
C PRO A 141 11.95 0.03 -14.11
N GLY A 142 12.51 0.43 -12.97
CA GLY A 142 12.31 -0.22 -11.68
C GLY A 142 10.84 -0.27 -11.25
N VAL A 143 10.03 0.71 -11.70
CA VAL A 143 8.56 0.68 -11.59
C VAL A 143 7.95 0.64 -13.00
N SER A 144 7.69 -0.58 -13.49
CA SER A 144 7.18 -0.81 -14.85
C SER A 144 5.65 -0.76 -14.97
N LEU A 145 5.14 -0.80 -16.21
CA LEU A 145 3.71 -0.90 -16.49
C LEU A 145 3.09 -2.17 -15.91
N GLU A 146 3.82 -3.28 -15.88
CA GLU A 146 3.38 -4.53 -15.24
C GLU A 146 3.20 -4.34 -13.74
N SER A 147 4.10 -3.59 -13.10
CA SER A 147 3.99 -3.26 -11.67
C SER A 147 2.79 -2.35 -11.41
N GLY A 148 2.53 -1.40 -12.30
CA GLY A 148 1.34 -0.56 -12.28
C GLY A 148 0.04 -1.36 -12.44
N ARG A 149 -0.01 -2.28 -13.40
CA ARG A 149 -1.15 -3.19 -13.61
C ARG A 149 -1.40 -4.07 -12.40
N ASP A 150 -0.34 -4.68 -11.85
CA ASP A 150 -0.47 -5.58 -10.70
C ASP A 150 -0.94 -4.81 -9.44
N SER A 151 -0.52 -3.54 -9.28
CA SER A 151 -1.03 -2.64 -8.23
C SER A 151 -2.49 -2.26 -8.45
N TYR A 152 -2.89 -1.95 -9.68
CA TYR A 152 -4.28 -1.68 -10.05
C TYR A 152 -5.18 -2.89 -9.77
N GLU A 153 -4.71 -4.09 -10.10
CA GLU A 153 -5.41 -5.35 -9.82
C GLU A 153 -5.67 -5.51 -8.32
N MET A 154 -4.69 -5.19 -7.46
CA MET A 154 -4.87 -5.22 -6.01
C MET A 154 -5.96 -4.24 -5.53
N ILE A 155 -6.04 -3.03 -6.12
CA ILE A 155 -7.09 -2.05 -5.79
C ILE A 155 -8.47 -2.61 -6.13
N GLN A 156 -8.64 -3.19 -7.33
CA GLN A 156 -9.91 -3.80 -7.74
C GLN A 156 -10.26 -5.00 -6.82
N ALA A 157 -9.26 -5.78 -6.43
CA ALA A 157 -9.44 -6.94 -5.57
C ALA A 157 -10.02 -6.60 -4.19
N VAL A 158 -9.71 -5.43 -3.64
CA VAL A 158 -10.27 -4.94 -2.36
C VAL A 158 -11.79 -4.89 -2.42
N TYR A 159 -12.35 -4.32 -3.49
CA TYR A 159 -13.81 -4.24 -3.67
C TYR A 159 -14.40 -5.60 -4.02
N ALA A 160 -13.79 -6.33 -4.96
CA ALA A 160 -14.29 -7.64 -5.37
C ALA A 160 -14.33 -8.63 -4.20
N ALA A 161 -13.31 -8.62 -3.32
CA ALA A 161 -13.25 -9.51 -2.16
C ALA A 161 -14.35 -9.19 -1.14
N TYR A 162 -14.60 -7.89 -0.93
CA TYR A 162 -15.66 -7.42 -0.05
C TYR A 162 -17.04 -7.86 -0.55
N ILE A 163 -17.34 -7.62 -1.83
CA ILE A 163 -18.61 -8.01 -2.46
C ILE A 163 -18.81 -9.53 -2.43
N ASN A 164 -17.74 -10.30 -2.66
CA ASN A 164 -17.77 -11.75 -2.58
C ASN A 164 -18.01 -12.29 -1.15
N GLY A 165 -17.81 -11.46 -0.12
CA GLY A 165 -17.99 -11.84 1.28
C GLY A 165 -16.87 -12.75 1.83
N GLY A 166 -15.72 -12.79 1.16
CA GLY A 166 -14.64 -13.70 1.51
C GLY A 166 -13.39 -13.52 0.65
N ARG A 167 -12.43 -14.43 0.83
CA ARG A 167 -11.20 -14.45 0.03
C ARG A 167 -11.52 -14.68 -1.46
N ILE A 168 -10.86 -13.93 -2.34
CA ILE A 168 -10.85 -14.14 -3.79
C ILE A 168 -9.41 -14.37 -4.27
N ASP A 169 -9.28 -15.10 -5.37
CA ASP A 169 -7.99 -15.30 -6.02
C ASP A 169 -7.68 -14.15 -7.00
N LEU A 170 -6.38 -13.91 -7.20
CA LEU A 170 -5.83 -13.00 -8.19
C LEU A 170 -5.07 -13.79 -9.26
N PRO A 171 -5.09 -13.34 -10.53
CA PRO A 171 -5.81 -12.17 -11.03
C PRO A 171 -7.34 -12.39 -11.08
N LEU A 172 -8.09 -11.30 -11.03
CA LEU A 172 -9.54 -11.27 -11.15
C LEU A 172 -9.98 -11.85 -12.50
N LYS A 173 -10.98 -12.73 -12.47
CA LYS A 173 -11.56 -13.32 -13.69
C LYS A 173 -12.45 -12.31 -14.43
N ASP A 174 -13.29 -11.58 -13.70
CA ASP A 174 -14.08 -10.47 -14.24
C ASP A 174 -13.21 -9.21 -14.29
N ARG A 175 -13.13 -8.59 -15.47
CA ARG A 175 -12.32 -7.39 -15.73
C ARG A 175 -13.13 -6.10 -15.67
N ARG A 176 -14.43 -6.17 -15.40
CA ARG A 176 -15.25 -4.98 -15.13
C ARG A 176 -14.89 -4.39 -13.77
N HIS A 177 -15.16 -3.09 -13.60
CA HIS A 177 -15.03 -2.44 -12.30
C HIS A 177 -15.97 -3.11 -11.28
N PRO A 178 -15.50 -3.68 -10.15
CA PRO A 178 -16.32 -4.47 -9.23
C PRO A 178 -17.54 -3.71 -8.70
N LEU A 179 -17.38 -2.42 -8.38
CA LEU A 179 -18.50 -1.60 -7.91
C LEU A 179 -19.53 -1.26 -8.99
N VAL A 180 -19.14 -1.27 -10.27
CA VAL A 180 -20.08 -1.09 -11.39
C VAL A 180 -20.87 -2.38 -11.58
N ALA A 181 -20.18 -3.52 -11.65
CA ALA A 181 -20.80 -4.84 -11.77
C ALA A 181 -21.69 -5.19 -10.57
N TRP A 182 -21.37 -4.71 -9.36
CA TRP A 182 -22.23 -4.85 -8.18
C TRP A 182 -23.45 -3.95 -8.25
N SER A 183 -23.37 -2.83 -8.97
CA SER A 183 -24.43 -1.84 -9.06
C SER A 183 -25.48 -2.14 -10.14
N GLU A 184 -25.12 -2.94 -11.15
CA GLU A 184 -26.04 -3.60 -12.08
C GLU A 184 -26.95 -4.61 -11.37
#